data_AF-A0A1Y5Y3J6-F1
#
_entry.id   AF-A0A1Y5Y3J6-F1
#
_cell.length_a   1.000
_cell.length_b   1.000
_cell.length_c   1.000
_cell.angle_alpha   90.00
_cell.angle_beta   90.00
_cell.angle_gamma   90.00
#
_symmetry.space_group_name_H-M   'P 1'
#
loop_
_entity.id
_entity.type
_entity.pdbx_description
1 polymer ?
#
loop_
_entity_poly.entity_id
_entity_poly.type
_entity_poly.pdbx_seq_one_letter_code
_entity_poly.pdbx_strand_id
1 'polypeptide(L)'
;MPRIRQIGALIAAVALMTGGTTATAGTSNALAKTGPISVAYVEVNNNSMLNVGKYTLANGSGNVFDVGVIFAANINYDVAKKSAYLYFNPNVQRVLDNVATQVRPLQAKGIKVTLSILGNHQGAGFANFPTKQAAEAFAKQLSDTVAKYGLDGIDFDDEYAEYGRNGTGQPNASSFVYLVSALRAAMPNKLITLYNIGPSASRLSYGGVNIASKFDYAWNPYYGTWGVPNIGLPKSRLSPAAVQISATPSSTAASLARRTVSEGYGVYLTYNLGASDVHTYISAFTRELYGTDARYTG
;
A
#
# COMPACT_ATOMS: atom_id res chain seq x y z
N MET A 1 -14.77 -47.48 48.94
CA MET A 1 -16.13 -47.98 49.26
C MET A 1 -16.14 -48.28 50.76
N PRO A 2 -17.04 -47.72 51.60
CA PRO A 2 -18.53 -47.67 51.49
C PRO A 2 -19.07 -46.22 51.45
N ARG A 3 -20.16 -45.90 50.72
CA ARG A 3 -21.61 -45.89 51.07
C ARG A 3 -21.96 -45.03 52.30
N ILE A 4 -23.05 -44.26 52.41
CA ILE A 4 -24.18 -43.74 51.60
C ILE A 4 -24.92 -42.75 52.55
N ARG A 5 -25.49 -41.64 52.03
CA ARG A 5 -26.74 -40.88 52.40
C ARG A 5 -27.10 -40.69 53.91
N GLN A 6 -27.65 -39.58 54.42
CA GLN A 6 -28.78 -38.77 53.93
C GLN A 6 -29.06 -37.58 54.89
N ILE A 7 -29.33 -36.39 54.32
CA ILE A 7 -30.34 -35.35 54.63
C ILE A 7 -30.64 -34.91 56.09
N GLY A 8 -30.49 -33.60 56.34
CA GLY A 8 -31.25 -32.81 57.32
C GLY A 8 -31.30 -31.34 56.87
N ALA A 9 -32.51 -30.77 56.78
CA ALA A 9 -32.83 -29.49 56.13
C ALA A 9 -33.18 -28.36 57.12
N LEU A 10 -33.36 -27.15 56.56
CA LEU A 10 -33.79 -25.86 57.13
C LEU A 10 -32.69 -25.08 57.88
N ILE A 11 -32.42 -23.80 57.59
CA ILE A 11 -33.36 -22.67 57.61
C ILE A 11 -33.02 -21.63 56.52
N ALA A 12 -34.07 -21.07 55.93
CA ALA A 12 -34.06 -19.99 54.96
C ALA A 12 -33.67 -18.64 55.58
N ALA A 13 -32.83 -17.88 54.88
CA ALA A 13 -32.77 -16.42 54.99
C ALA A 13 -32.85 -15.85 53.58
N VAL A 14 -34.02 -15.30 53.27
CA VAL A 14 -34.29 -14.52 52.06
C VAL A 14 -33.67 -13.14 52.27
N ALA A 15 -32.66 -12.81 51.47
CA ALA A 15 -32.24 -11.43 51.26
C ALA A 15 -32.43 -11.12 49.78
N LEU A 16 -33.56 -10.49 49.45
CA LEU A 16 -33.70 -9.72 48.23
C LEU A 16 -32.73 -8.54 48.31
N MET A 17 -31.68 -8.57 47.50
CA MET A 17 -30.96 -7.37 47.10
C MET A 17 -31.01 -7.30 45.58
N THR A 18 -31.68 -6.24 45.15
CA THR A 18 -32.01 -5.83 43.80
C THR A 18 -30.79 -5.51 42.95
N GLY A 19 -30.85 -5.93 41.68
CA GLY A 19 -30.48 -5.07 40.54
C GLY A 19 -28.99 -4.81 40.31
N GLY A 20 -28.46 -5.39 39.23
CA GLY A 20 -27.19 -4.94 38.67
C GLY A 20 -26.50 -5.96 37.80
N THR A 21 -27.18 -6.53 36.80
CA THR A 21 -26.47 -7.15 35.67
C THR A 21 -25.77 -6.03 34.91
N THR A 22 -24.52 -5.73 35.25
CA THR A 22 -23.63 -5.00 34.35
C THR A 22 -23.30 -5.94 33.20
N ALA A 23 -24.20 -5.98 32.23
CA ALA A 23 -23.85 -6.35 30.87
C ALA A 23 -22.76 -5.37 30.44
N THR A 24 -21.50 -5.82 30.46
CA THR A 24 -20.44 -5.16 29.70
C THR A 24 -20.84 -5.28 28.24
N ALA A 25 -21.52 -4.23 27.76
CA ALA A 25 -21.82 -4.01 26.37
C ALA A 25 -20.53 -4.23 25.57
N GLY A 26 -20.62 -5.16 24.61
CA GLY A 26 -19.55 -5.39 23.66
C GLY A 26 -19.12 -4.06 23.06
N THR A 27 -17.82 -3.80 23.11
CA THR A 27 -17.19 -2.71 22.38
C THR A 27 -17.55 -2.86 20.90
N SER A 28 -18.40 -1.95 20.44
CA SER A 28 -18.80 -1.67 19.06
C SER A 28 -18.20 -2.60 18.00
N ASN A 29 -19.05 -3.40 17.36
CA ASN A 29 -18.81 -3.81 15.97
C ASN A 29 -18.74 -2.52 15.13
N ALA A 30 -17.56 -1.91 15.02
CA ALA A 30 -17.29 -1.00 13.93
C ALA A 30 -17.57 -1.81 12.66
N LEU A 31 -18.54 -1.38 11.85
CA LEU A 31 -18.83 -2.02 10.58
C LEU A 31 -17.51 -2.10 9.81
N ALA A 32 -17.06 -3.30 9.46
CA ALA A 32 -15.84 -3.42 8.69
C ALA A 32 -16.07 -2.76 7.32
N LYS A 33 -15.19 -1.82 6.93
CA LYS A 33 -15.19 -1.21 5.60
C LYS A 33 -15.29 -2.31 4.52
N THR A 34 -16.29 -2.20 3.65
CA THR A 34 -16.47 -3.05 2.47
C THR A 34 -16.31 -2.21 1.21
N GLY A 35 -15.54 -2.70 0.23
CA GLY A 35 -15.33 -2.03 -1.05
C GLY A 35 -13.90 -2.18 -1.54
N PRO A 36 -13.54 -1.49 -2.66
CA PRO A 36 -12.18 -1.49 -3.18
C PRO A 36 -11.15 -0.95 -2.17
N ILE A 37 -9.93 -1.45 -2.23
CA ILE A 37 -8.77 -0.94 -1.51
C ILE A 37 -8.40 0.44 -2.07
N SER A 38 -8.33 1.46 -1.22
CA SER A 38 -7.87 2.80 -1.62
C SER A 38 -6.42 3.03 -1.23
N VAL A 39 -5.67 3.55 -2.20
CA VAL A 39 -4.22 3.80 -2.08
C VAL A 39 -3.98 5.31 -2.13
N ALA A 40 -3.10 5.83 -1.28
CA ALA A 40 -2.67 7.23 -1.28
C ALA A 40 -1.15 7.34 -1.39
N TYR A 41 -0.66 7.81 -2.53
CA TYR A 41 0.72 8.25 -2.65
C TYR A 41 0.91 9.63 -2.00
N VAL A 42 2.00 9.77 -1.26
CA VAL A 42 2.40 11.02 -0.61
C VAL A 42 3.81 11.40 -1.09
N GLU A 43 3.90 12.55 -1.74
CA GLU A 43 5.16 13.22 -2.08
C GLU A 43 5.83 13.72 -0.80
N VAL A 44 6.67 12.88 -0.18
CA VAL A 44 7.25 13.17 1.15
C VAL A 44 8.28 14.28 1.15
N ASN A 45 8.67 14.75 -0.04
CA ASN A 45 9.42 15.98 -0.20
C ASN A 45 8.65 17.21 0.32
N ASN A 46 7.32 17.18 0.22
CA ASN A 46 6.46 18.33 0.51
C ASN A 46 5.39 18.05 1.57
N ASN A 47 5.06 16.78 1.83
CA ASN A 47 3.91 16.40 2.66
C ASN A 47 4.26 15.34 3.70
N SER A 48 3.51 15.28 4.79
CA SER A 48 3.66 14.23 5.82
C SER A 48 2.83 13.00 5.47
N MET A 49 3.39 11.81 5.72
CA MET A 49 2.66 10.55 5.65
C MET A 49 1.42 10.52 6.54
N LEU A 50 1.43 11.27 7.66
CA LEU A 50 0.32 11.30 8.61
C LEU A 50 -1.00 11.76 7.98
N ASN A 51 -0.95 12.53 6.88
CA ASN A 51 -2.15 12.98 6.17
C ASN A 51 -3.04 11.81 5.71
N VAL A 52 -2.45 10.65 5.39
CA VAL A 52 -3.18 9.43 5.02
C VAL A 52 -4.13 8.98 6.14
N GLY A 53 -3.73 9.15 7.40
CA GLY A 53 -4.51 8.75 8.56
C GLY A 53 -5.54 9.77 9.03
N LYS A 54 -5.65 10.93 8.38
CA LYS A 54 -6.56 12.02 8.82
C LYS A 54 -7.97 11.89 8.27
N TYR A 55 -8.24 10.92 7.40
CA TYR A 55 -9.53 10.75 6.75
C TYR A 55 -10.17 9.42 7.16
N THR A 56 -11.38 9.50 7.71
CA THR A 56 -12.19 8.35 8.14
C THR A 56 -13.53 8.36 7.41
N LEU A 57 -14.20 7.22 7.32
CA LEU A 57 -15.54 7.12 6.75
C LEU A 57 -16.58 7.63 7.76
N ALA A 58 -17.48 8.51 7.33
CA ALA A 58 -18.41 9.23 8.21
C ALA A 58 -19.38 8.32 8.96
N ASN A 59 -19.71 7.15 8.38
CA ASN A 59 -20.51 6.10 9.03
C ASN A 59 -19.76 5.30 10.10
N GLY A 60 -18.49 5.61 10.39
CA GLY A 60 -17.69 4.94 11.41
C GLY A 60 -17.07 3.60 10.96
N SER A 61 -17.12 3.26 9.67
CA SER A 61 -16.64 1.96 9.16
C SER A 61 -15.11 1.84 9.00
N GLY A 62 -14.36 2.87 9.36
CA GLY A 62 -12.88 2.83 9.41
C GLY A 62 -12.21 3.94 8.61
N ASN A 63 -10.97 3.67 8.16
CA ASN A 63 -10.17 4.63 7.41
C ASN A 63 -10.68 4.83 5.99
N VAL A 64 -10.48 6.02 5.44
CA VAL A 64 -10.67 6.23 4.00
C VAL A 64 -9.63 5.45 3.22
N PHE A 65 -8.35 5.54 3.59
CA PHE A 65 -7.22 4.93 2.88
C PHE A 65 -6.76 3.65 3.56
N ASP A 66 -6.48 2.62 2.78
CA ASP A 66 -6.00 1.32 3.28
C ASP A 66 -4.48 1.17 3.09
N VAL A 67 -3.91 1.84 2.09
CA VAL A 67 -2.47 1.84 1.79
C VAL A 67 -1.96 3.27 1.62
N GLY A 68 -0.93 3.65 2.38
CA GLY A 68 -0.14 4.86 2.16
C GLY A 68 1.20 4.52 1.50
N VAL A 69 1.59 5.25 0.47
CA VAL A 69 2.85 5.04 -0.26
C VAL A 69 3.80 6.21 -0.02
N ILE A 70 4.97 5.93 0.53
CA ILE A 70 6.07 6.90 0.67
C ILE A 70 6.67 7.09 -0.72
N PHE A 71 6.48 8.27 -1.32
CA PHE A 71 6.97 8.59 -2.66
C PHE A 71 8.09 9.64 -2.61
N ALA A 72 9.33 9.35 -3.04
CA ALA A 72 9.86 8.02 -3.37
C ALA A 72 11.36 7.90 -3.05
N ALA A 73 11.80 6.69 -2.74
CA ALA A 73 13.20 6.30 -2.80
C ALA A 73 13.64 6.06 -4.25
N ASN A 74 14.94 5.87 -4.46
CA ASN A 74 15.50 5.79 -5.81
C ASN A 74 16.41 4.57 -6.03
N ILE A 75 16.41 4.07 -7.27
CA ILE A 75 17.51 3.25 -7.79
C ILE A 75 18.57 4.16 -8.42
N ASN A 76 19.74 4.25 -7.78
CA ASN A 76 20.89 4.99 -8.26
C ASN A 76 21.95 4.05 -8.86
N TYR A 77 22.99 4.62 -9.48
CA TYR A 77 24.09 3.89 -10.10
C TYR A 77 25.46 4.41 -9.65
N ASP A 78 26.30 3.51 -9.14
CA ASP A 78 27.70 3.80 -8.85
C ASP A 78 28.53 3.47 -10.11
N VAL A 79 29.04 4.51 -10.78
CA VAL A 79 29.79 4.37 -12.05
C VAL A 79 31.11 3.62 -11.86
N ALA A 80 31.79 3.82 -10.73
CA ALA A 80 33.08 3.19 -10.47
C ALA A 80 32.91 1.69 -10.21
N LYS A 81 31.88 1.31 -9.44
CA LYS A 81 31.56 -0.09 -9.13
C LYS A 81 30.72 -0.78 -10.19
N LYS A 82 30.15 -0.02 -11.13
CA LYS A 82 29.19 -0.47 -12.14
C LYS A 82 27.99 -1.23 -11.53
N SER A 83 27.47 -0.71 -10.43
CA SER A 83 26.42 -1.38 -9.64
C SER A 83 25.30 -0.42 -9.25
N ALA A 84 24.06 -0.89 -9.32
CA ALA A 84 22.92 -0.15 -8.81
C ALA A 84 22.84 -0.25 -7.27
N TYR A 85 22.36 0.80 -6.63
CA TYR A 85 22.17 0.85 -5.17
C TYR A 85 20.92 1.63 -4.80
N LEU A 86 20.31 1.26 -3.68
CA LEU A 86 19.13 1.93 -3.15
C LEU A 86 19.55 3.25 -2.50
N TYR A 87 18.90 4.33 -2.91
CA TYR A 87 19.17 5.68 -2.42
C TYR A 87 17.91 6.28 -1.79
N PHE A 88 18.10 6.98 -0.67
CA PHE A 88 17.08 7.79 -0.04
C PHE A 88 17.52 9.24 -0.10
N ASN A 89 16.70 10.10 -0.70
CA ASN A 89 16.88 11.53 -0.55
C ASN A 89 16.65 11.93 0.92
N PRO A 90 17.09 13.13 1.36
CA PRO A 90 16.98 13.53 2.76
C PRO A 90 15.55 13.52 3.33
N ASN A 91 14.52 13.74 2.52
CA ASN A 91 13.14 13.75 2.97
C ASN A 91 12.59 12.34 3.20
N VAL A 92 12.90 11.40 2.29
CA VAL A 92 12.59 9.97 2.48
C VAL A 92 13.34 9.43 3.70
N GLN A 93 14.65 9.71 3.80
CA GLN A 93 15.44 9.30 4.95
C GLN A 93 14.86 9.85 6.25
N ARG A 94 14.44 11.12 6.28
CA ARG A 94 13.77 11.72 7.44
C ARG A 94 12.49 10.97 7.83
N VAL A 95 11.65 10.54 6.88
CA VAL A 95 10.46 9.73 7.19
C VAL A 95 10.86 8.37 7.77
N LEU A 96 11.86 7.71 7.17
CA LEU A 96 12.34 6.39 7.61
C LEU A 96 12.98 6.43 9.00
N ASP A 97 13.79 7.45 9.31
CA ASP A 97 14.37 7.66 10.64
C ASP A 97 13.29 7.96 11.70
N ASN A 98 12.16 8.52 11.27
CA ASN A 98 11.03 8.88 12.14
C ASN A 98 9.83 7.93 11.97
N VAL A 99 10.05 6.65 11.64
CA VAL A 99 8.96 5.66 11.47
C VAL A 99 8.03 5.57 12.67
N ALA A 100 8.55 5.76 13.89
CA ALA A 100 7.75 5.76 15.12
C ALA A 100 6.64 6.84 15.11
N THR A 101 6.86 7.97 14.45
CA THR A 101 5.92 9.10 14.42
C THR A 101 5.31 9.34 13.04
N GLN A 102 5.91 8.87 11.95
CA GLN A 102 5.40 9.07 10.58
C GLN A 102 4.70 7.84 10.00
N VAL A 103 4.99 6.64 10.50
CA VAL A 103 4.51 5.37 9.91
C VAL A 103 3.71 4.55 10.91
N ARG A 104 4.22 4.33 12.13
CA ARG A 104 3.55 3.52 13.15
C ARG A 104 2.13 4.01 13.49
N PRO A 105 1.83 5.32 13.56
CA PRO A 105 0.45 5.76 13.78
C PRO A 105 -0.52 5.34 12.67
N LEU A 106 -0.06 5.23 11.42
CA LEU A 106 -0.86 4.76 10.30
C LEU A 106 -1.09 3.25 10.41
N GLN A 107 -0.02 2.49 10.67
CA GLN A 107 -0.09 1.04 10.84
C GLN A 107 -0.96 0.63 12.03
N ALA A 108 -0.95 1.40 13.12
CA ALA A 108 -1.82 1.20 14.28
C ALA A 108 -3.31 1.41 13.94
N LYS A 109 -3.61 2.25 12.95
CA LYS A 109 -4.96 2.39 12.38
C LYS A 109 -5.31 1.27 11.39
N GLY A 110 -4.40 0.34 11.11
CA GLY A 110 -4.57 -0.72 10.10
C GLY A 110 -4.17 -0.34 8.68
N ILE A 111 -3.64 0.88 8.47
CA ILE A 111 -3.20 1.37 7.16
C ILE A 111 -1.81 0.78 6.85
N LYS A 112 -1.69 0.08 5.72
CA LYS A 112 -0.39 -0.45 5.25
C LYS A 112 0.47 0.68 4.71
N VAL A 113 1.77 0.64 4.95
CA VAL A 113 2.72 1.64 4.45
C VAL A 113 3.80 0.99 3.60
N THR A 114 3.84 1.33 2.31
CA THR A 114 4.86 0.87 1.36
C THR A 114 5.84 1.99 1.01
N LEU A 115 7.01 1.60 0.51
CA LEU A 115 8.00 2.53 -0.05
C LEU A 115 8.06 2.36 -1.57
N SER A 116 7.78 3.43 -2.31
CA SER A 116 7.95 3.45 -3.76
C SER A 116 9.40 3.67 -4.14
N ILE A 117 9.86 2.94 -5.15
CA ILE A 117 11.19 3.03 -5.74
C ILE A 117 11.04 3.53 -7.17
N LEU A 118 11.74 4.63 -7.46
CA LEU A 118 11.72 5.32 -8.75
C LEU A 118 13.12 5.33 -9.39
N GLY A 119 13.21 5.40 -10.71
CA GLY A 119 14.47 5.75 -11.37
C GLY A 119 14.96 7.15 -10.97
N ASN A 120 16.24 7.45 -11.22
CA ASN A 120 16.83 8.74 -10.83
C ASN A 120 17.89 9.24 -11.81
N HIS A 121 17.59 9.11 -13.10
CA HIS A 121 18.34 9.70 -14.21
C HIS A 121 19.82 9.28 -14.22
N GLN A 122 20.12 8.04 -13.82
CA GLN A 122 21.49 7.53 -13.67
C GLN A 122 21.77 6.29 -14.53
N GLY A 123 20.79 5.84 -15.32
CA GLY A 123 20.90 4.72 -16.24
C GLY A 123 20.53 3.37 -15.63
N ALA A 124 20.68 3.17 -14.32
CA ALA A 124 20.18 1.97 -13.65
C ALA A 124 18.66 2.05 -13.44
N GLY A 125 17.96 0.97 -13.79
CA GLY A 125 16.53 0.80 -13.60
C GLY A 125 16.16 -0.68 -13.41
N PHE A 126 14.92 -0.98 -13.07
CA PHE A 126 14.53 -2.35 -12.70
C PHE A 126 14.57 -3.31 -13.89
N ALA A 127 14.59 -2.79 -15.12
CA ALA A 127 14.64 -3.59 -16.33
C ALA A 127 16.05 -3.82 -16.89
N ASN A 128 17.15 -3.31 -16.30
CA ASN A 128 18.50 -3.43 -16.89
C ASN A 128 19.61 -3.99 -15.98
N PHE A 129 19.29 -4.70 -14.90
CA PHE A 129 20.31 -5.47 -14.17
C PHE A 129 21.03 -6.44 -15.12
N PRO A 130 22.38 -6.44 -15.11
CA PRO A 130 23.16 -7.23 -16.08
C PRO A 130 23.15 -8.72 -15.76
N THR A 131 22.94 -9.11 -14.50
CA THR A 131 22.96 -10.49 -14.03
C THR A 131 21.90 -10.72 -12.96
N LYS A 132 21.55 -11.98 -12.74
CA LYS A 132 20.67 -12.41 -11.65
C LYS A 132 21.21 -11.96 -10.28
N GLN A 133 22.52 -12.09 -10.06
CA GLN A 133 23.18 -11.70 -8.81
C GLN A 133 23.06 -10.20 -8.55
N ALA A 134 23.17 -9.36 -9.59
CA ALA A 134 23.00 -7.91 -9.45
C ALA A 134 21.56 -7.55 -9.04
N ALA A 135 20.57 -8.20 -9.65
CA ALA A 135 19.16 -8.03 -9.30
C ALA A 135 18.87 -8.52 -7.87
N GLU A 136 19.43 -9.66 -7.47
CA GLU A 136 19.31 -10.22 -6.11
C GLU A 136 19.95 -9.31 -5.05
N ALA A 137 21.10 -8.70 -5.35
CA ALA A 137 21.75 -7.75 -4.45
C ALA A 137 20.89 -6.50 -4.21
N PHE A 138 20.20 -6.01 -5.23
CA PHE A 138 19.26 -4.90 -5.07
C PHE A 138 17.97 -5.34 -4.35
N ALA A 139 17.43 -6.53 -4.66
CA ALA A 139 16.30 -7.12 -3.93
C ALA A 139 16.59 -7.20 -2.42
N LYS A 140 17.82 -7.59 -2.05
CA LYS A 140 18.27 -7.62 -0.66
C LYS A 140 18.25 -6.24 0.00
N GLN A 141 18.73 -5.20 -0.68
CA GLN A 141 18.68 -3.83 -0.15
C GLN A 141 17.22 -3.38 0.13
N LEU A 142 16.30 -3.73 -0.77
CA LEU A 142 14.87 -3.46 -0.59
C LEU A 142 14.29 -4.22 0.61
N SER A 143 14.52 -5.53 0.70
CA SER A 143 14.00 -6.34 1.82
C SER A 143 14.60 -5.95 3.16
N ASP A 144 15.90 -5.64 3.21
CA ASP A 144 16.59 -5.17 4.42
C ASP A 144 16.00 -3.83 4.87
N THR A 145 15.65 -2.94 3.93
CA THR A 145 14.98 -1.67 4.22
C THR A 145 13.59 -1.90 4.82
N VAL A 146 12.79 -2.77 4.21
CA VAL A 146 11.45 -3.12 4.73
C VAL A 146 11.55 -3.70 6.14
N ALA A 147 12.51 -4.58 6.39
CA ALA A 147 12.74 -5.18 7.70
C ALA A 147 13.20 -4.14 8.73
N LYS A 148 14.22 -3.33 8.40
CA LYS A 148 14.81 -2.32 9.29
C LYS A 148 13.78 -1.29 9.76
N TYR A 149 12.97 -0.78 8.84
CA TYR A 149 12.01 0.29 9.13
C TYR A 149 10.60 -0.25 9.45
N GLY A 150 10.39 -1.58 9.39
CA GLY A 150 9.11 -2.22 9.65
C GLY A 150 8.01 -1.72 8.70
N LEU A 151 8.33 -1.62 7.41
CA LEU A 151 7.36 -1.26 6.37
C LEU A 151 6.50 -2.47 5.98
N ASP A 152 5.41 -2.22 5.27
CA ASP A 152 4.49 -3.26 4.81
C ASP A 152 4.83 -3.77 3.40
N GLY A 153 5.70 -3.08 2.65
CA GLY A 153 6.11 -3.54 1.33
C GLY A 153 6.86 -2.52 0.47
N ILE A 154 7.02 -2.88 -0.80
CA ILE A 154 7.70 -2.10 -1.84
C ILE A 154 6.72 -1.85 -2.98
N ASP A 155 6.79 -0.65 -3.54
CA ASP A 155 6.15 -0.28 -4.79
C ASP A 155 7.21 -0.01 -5.87
N PHE A 156 6.97 -0.47 -7.10
CA PHE A 156 7.87 -0.24 -8.24
C PHE A 156 7.27 0.75 -9.22
N ASP A 157 8.02 1.81 -9.51
CA ASP A 157 7.69 2.84 -10.48
C ASP A 157 8.86 3.03 -11.47
N ASP A 158 8.75 2.43 -12.66
CA ASP A 158 9.83 2.40 -13.66
C ASP A 158 9.81 3.62 -14.58
N GLU A 159 9.78 4.81 -13.97
CA GLU A 159 10.00 6.08 -14.64
C GLU A 159 11.40 6.61 -14.32
N TYR A 160 11.88 7.51 -15.19
CA TYR A 160 13.11 8.29 -14.97
C TYR A 160 14.41 7.52 -14.79
N ALA A 161 14.48 6.22 -15.10
CA ALA A 161 15.75 5.48 -15.04
C ALA A 161 16.81 6.01 -16.03
N GLU A 162 16.38 6.50 -17.20
CA GLU A 162 17.23 6.93 -18.32
C GLU A 162 18.21 5.85 -18.81
N TYR A 163 17.66 4.65 -19.07
CA TYR A 163 18.41 3.49 -19.55
C TYR A 163 19.44 3.82 -20.64
N GLY A 164 20.69 3.36 -20.45
CA GLY A 164 21.83 3.66 -21.32
C GLY A 164 22.74 4.76 -20.79
N ARG A 165 22.25 5.64 -19.92
CA ARG A 165 23.06 6.68 -19.29
C ARG A 165 24.18 6.04 -18.46
N ASN A 166 25.31 6.76 -18.33
CA ASN A 166 26.51 6.29 -17.63
C ASN A 166 27.06 4.93 -18.13
N GLY A 167 26.78 4.56 -19.38
CA GLY A 167 27.20 3.29 -19.96
C GLY A 167 26.47 2.06 -19.42
N THR A 168 25.30 2.26 -18.81
CA THR A 168 24.43 1.16 -18.37
C THR A 168 23.82 0.42 -19.56
N GLY A 169 23.34 -0.81 -19.35
CA GLY A 169 22.63 -1.57 -20.37
C GLY A 169 21.25 -0.98 -20.69
N GLN A 170 20.72 -1.30 -21.88
CA GLN A 170 19.30 -1.10 -22.18
C GLN A 170 18.43 -2.15 -21.45
N PRO A 171 17.10 -1.93 -21.35
CA PRO A 171 16.20 -2.90 -20.74
C PRO A 171 16.31 -4.29 -21.37
N ASN A 172 16.48 -5.31 -20.55
CA ASN A 172 16.59 -6.72 -20.96
C ASN A 172 15.43 -7.56 -20.38
N ALA A 173 15.16 -8.72 -20.99
CA ALA A 173 14.00 -9.54 -20.63
C ALA A 173 14.06 -10.14 -19.21
N SER A 174 15.26 -10.28 -18.63
CA SER A 174 15.49 -11.08 -17.42
C SER A 174 15.52 -10.27 -16.12
N SER A 175 15.96 -9.01 -16.20
CA SER A 175 16.28 -8.15 -15.06
C SER A 175 15.15 -8.07 -14.03
N PHE A 176 13.96 -7.67 -14.48
CA PHE A 176 12.84 -7.46 -13.57
C PHE A 176 12.29 -8.78 -13.01
N VAL A 177 12.31 -9.85 -13.82
CA VAL A 177 11.95 -11.21 -13.40
C VAL A 177 12.86 -11.71 -12.29
N TYR A 178 14.17 -11.49 -12.39
CA TYR A 178 15.12 -11.83 -11.33
C TYR A 178 14.88 -11.00 -10.07
N LEU A 179 14.75 -9.68 -10.21
CA LEU A 179 14.54 -8.77 -9.09
C LEU A 179 13.29 -9.14 -8.27
N VAL A 180 12.14 -9.27 -8.92
CA VAL A 180 10.87 -9.51 -8.24
C VAL A 180 10.80 -10.94 -7.69
N SER A 181 11.41 -11.91 -8.38
CA SER A 181 11.50 -13.27 -7.85
C SER A 181 12.32 -13.32 -6.56
N ALA A 182 13.46 -12.65 -6.54
CA ALA A 182 14.32 -12.56 -5.36
C ALA A 182 13.64 -11.79 -4.22
N LEU A 183 13.01 -10.65 -4.53
CA LEU A 183 12.32 -9.83 -3.54
C LEU A 183 11.14 -10.59 -2.90
N ARG A 184 10.30 -11.24 -3.70
CA ARG A 184 9.19 -12.05 -3.17
C ARG A 184 9.69 -13.19 -2.29
N ALA A 185 10.81 -13.82 -2.62
CA ALA A 185 11.40 -14.85 -1.78
C ALA A 185 11.92 -14.29 -0.44
N ALA A 186 12.51 -13.09 -0.45
CA ALA A 186 13.05 -12.43 0.74
C ALA A 186 11.96 -11.88 1.68
N MET A 187 10.79 -11.49 1.15
CA MET A 187 9.69 -10.93 1.94
C MET A 187 8.31 -11.50 1.53
N PRO A 188 8.07 -12.81 1.74
CA PRO A 188 6.90 -13.51 1.19
C PRO A 188 5.56 -12.93 1.66
N ASN A 189 5.53 -12.34 2.87
CA ASN A 189 4.32 -11.83 3.53
C ASN A 189 4.18 -10.29 3.44
N LYS A 190 4.98 -9.63 2.59
CA LYS A 190 4.95 -8.18 2.40
C LYS A 190 4.35 -7.82 1.05
N LEU A 191 3.83 -6.60 0.93
CA LEU A 191 3.29 -6.08 -0.31
C LEU A 191 4.40 -5.88 -1.35
N ILE A 192 4.15 -6.29 -2.58
CA ILE A 192 4.89 -5.88 -3.76
C ILE A 192 3.88 -5.32 -4.75
N THR A 193 3.96 -4.03 -5.05
CA THR A 193 3.02 -3.36 -5.96
C THR A 193 3.73 -2.81 -7.19
N LEU A 194 2.95 -2.58 -8.25
CA LEU A 194 3.45 -2.11 -9.53
C LEU A 194 2.65 -0.91 -10.01
N TYR A 195 3.33 0.22 -10.15
CA TYR A 195 2.89 1.32 -11.01
C TYR A 195 3.09 0.88 -12.46
N ASN A 196 1.98 0.63 -13.20
CA ASN A 196 2.00 -0.10 -14.47
C ASN A 196 2.51 0.76 -15.64
N ILE A 197 3.77 1.15 -15.58
CA ILE A 197 4.48 1.97 -16.57
C ILE A 197 5.93 1.48 -16.76
N GLY A 198 6.56 1.99 -17.80
CA GLY A 198 7.98 1.79 -18.06
C GLY A 198 8.33 0.40 -18.62
N PRO A 199 9.61 0.21 -18.98
CA PRO A 199 10.10 -1.06 -19.54
C PRO A 199 9.81 -2.29 -18.66
N SER A 200 9.83 -2.15 -17.34
CA SER A 200 9.62 -3.24 -16.38
C SER A 200 8.21 -3.82 -16.44
N ALA A 201 7.19 -2.97 -16.58
CA ALA A 201 5.78 -3.40 -16.62
C ALA A 201 5.46 -4.32 -17.81
N SER A 202 6.25 -4.31 -18.87
CA SER A 202 6.10 -5.19 -20.04
C SER A 202 6.99 -6.44 -20.01
N ARG A 203 7.83 -6.63 -18.97
CA ARG A 203 8.86 -7.68 -18.88
C ARG A 203 8.64 -8.58 -17.66
N LEU A 204 7.46 -9.17 -17.60
CA LEU A 204 7.01 -9.97 -16.45
C LEU A 204 7.27 -11.48 -16.60
N SER A 205 7.90 -11.92 -17.68
CA SER A 205 8.18 -13.33 -17.95
C SER A 205 9.54 -13.54 -18.59
N TYR A 206 10.31 -14.50 -18.06
CA TYR A 206 11.61 -14.89 -18.59
C TYR A 206 11.99 -16.28 -18.10
N GLY A 207 12.58 -17.11 -18.96
CA GLY A 207 13.12 -18.43 -18.58
C GLY A 207 12.08 -19.38 -17.96
N GLY A 208 10.81 -19.31 -18.42
CA GLY A 208 9.71 -20.12 -17.88
C GLY A 208 9.12 -19.60 -16.57
N VAL A 209 9.63 -18.50 -16.01
CA VAL A 209 9.11 -17.86 -14.80
C VAL A 209 8.27 -16.64 -15.17
N ASN A 210 7.02 -16.62 -14.72
CA ASN A 210 6.15 -15.44 -14.78
C ASN A 210 6.01 -14.84 -13.37
N ILE A 211 6.29 -13.55 -13.23
CA ILE A 211 6.26 -12.84 -11.93
C ILE A 211 4.94 -12.11 -11.65
N ALA A 212 3.95 -12.14 -12.54
CA ALA A 212 2.68 -11.43 -12.36
C ALA A 212 1.99 -11.80 -11.03
N SER A 213 1.94 -13.09 -10.69
CA SER A 213 1.34 -13.58 -9.44
C SER A 213 2.11 -13.18 -8.18
N LYS A 214 3.35 -12.68 -8.33
CA LYS A 214 4.19 -12.20 -7.22
C LYS A 214 3.88 -10.76 -6.82
N PHE A 215 3.03 -10.03 -7.55
CA PHE A 215 2.59 -8.67 -7.19
C PHE A 215 1.25 -8.70 -6.49
N ASP A 216 1.12 -8.06 -5.33
CA ASP A 216 -0.14 -7.91 -4.59
C ASP A 216 -1.13 -7.02 -5.34
N TYR A 217 -0.66 -5.91 -5.88
CA TYR A 217 -1.49 -4.95 -6.61
C TYR A 217 -0.77 -4.36 -7.82
N ALA A 218 -1.53 -3.92 -8.81
CA ALA A 218 -1.03 -3.09 -9.89
C ALA A 218 -2.05 -2.01 -10.27
N TRP A 219 -1.58 -0.85 -10.69
CA TRP A 219 -2.44 0.29 -10.92
C TRP A 219 -2.05 1.12 -12.15
N ASN A 220 -3.06 1.78 -12.73
CA ASN A 220 -2.93 2.72 -13.82
C ASN A 220 -2.01 3.88 -13.44
N PRO A 221 -1.02 4.25 -14.26
CA PRO A 221 -0.12 5.36 -13.97
C PRO A 221 -0.63 6.73 -14.47
N TYR A 222 -1.75 6.78 -15.20
CA TYR A 222 -2.20 8.00 -15.86
C TYR A 222 -3.35 8.66 -15.09
N TYR A 223 -3.04 9.68 -14.30
CA TYR A 223 -4.03 10.38 -13.46
C TYR A 223 -5.16 11.02 -14.26
N GLY A 224 -6.39 10.89 -13.73
CA GLY A 224 -7.61 11.38 -14.38
C GLY A 224 -8.17 10.43 -15.44
N THR A 225 -7.63 9.21 -15.57
CA THR A 225 -8.01 8.28 -16.64
C THR A 225 -8.45 6.91 -16.11
N TRP A 226 -8.96 6.10 -17.03
CA TRP A 226 -9.25 4.68 -16.84
C TRP A 226 -8.38 3.86 -17.80
N GLY A 227 -7.44 3.09 -17.26
CA GLY A 227 -6.56 2.21 -18.03
C GLY A 227 -6.30 0.92 -17.26
N VAL A 228 -6.87 -0.19 -17.72
CA VAL A 228 -6.71 -1.48 -17.04
C VAL A 228 -5.24 -1.92 -17.10
N PRO A 229 -4.56 -2.14 -15.95
CA PRO A 229 -3.18 -2.60 -15.95
C PRO A 229 -3.03 -3.92 -16.71
N ASN A 230 -2.10 -3.98 -17.66
CA ASN A 230 -1.87 -5.16 -18.49
C ASN A 230 -0.93 -6.15 -17.78
N ILE A 231 -1.44 -6.75 -16.71
CA ILE A 231 -0.75 -7.76 -15.91
C ILE A 231 -1.74 -8.89 -15.59
N GLY A 232 -1.26 -10.13 -15.53
CA GLY A 232 -2.08 -11.33 -15.27
C GLY A 232 -2.57 -11.45 -13.82
N LEU A 233 -3.13 -10.38 -13.25
CA LEU A 233 -3.76 -10.35 -11.92
C LEU A 233 -5.29 -10.33 -12.04
N PRO A 234 -6.02 -10.87 -11.05
CA PRO A 234 -7.46 -10.74 -10.99
C PRO A 234 -7.89 -9.28 -10.76
N LYS A 235 -9.09 -8.91 -11.21
CA LYS A 235 -9.66 -7.56 -11.04
C LYS A 235 -9.62 -7.05 -9.61
N SER A 236 -9.80 -7.94 -8.62
CA SER A 236 -9.72 -7.61 -7.20
C SER A 236 -8.37 -7.04 -6.74
N ARG A 237 -7.32 -7.15 -7.57
CA ARG A 237 -5.96 -6.67 -7.31
C ARG A 237 -5.51 -5.55 -8.25
N LEU A 238 -6.43 -5.01 -9.04
CA LEU A 238 -6.13 -4.02 -10.08
C LEU A 238 -6.86 -2.70 -9.82
N SER A 239 -6.16 -1.59 -10.07
CA SER A 239 -6.76 -0.26 -10.16
C SER A 239 -6.66 0.29 -11.58
N PRO A 240 -7.71 0.18 -12.40
CA PRO A 240 -7.77 0.89 -13.68
C PRO A 240 -7.93 2.40 -13.51
N ALA A 241 -8.58 2.82 -12.43
CA ALA A 241 -8.69 4.23 -12.08
C ALA A 241 -7.39 4.74 -11.45
N ALA A 242 -7.00 5.96 -11.80
CA ALA A 242 -5.96 6.70 -11.11
C ALA A 242 -6.34 8.17 -11.04
N VAL A 243 -6.20 8.79 -9.88
CA VAL A 243 -6.52 10.22 -9.70
C VAL A 243 -5.43 10.94 -8.93
N GLN A 244 -5.17 12.18 -9.32
CA GLN A 244 -4.36 13.08 -8.52
C GLN A 244 -5.31 13.96 -7.69
N ILE A 245 -5.18 13.88 -6.37
CA ILE A 245 -6.06 14.58 -5.44
C ILE A 245 -6.00 16.09 -5.71
N SER A 246 -7.18 16.71 -5.79
CA SER A 246 -7.39 18.13 -6.10
C SER A 246 -6.94 18.63 -7.48
N ALA A 247 -6.21 17.84 -8.27
CA ALA A 247 -5.86 18.19 -9.66
C ALA A 247 -6.82 17.53 -10.67
N THR A 248 -7.15 16.26 -10.47
CA THR A 248 -8.23 15.60 -11.21
C THR A 248 -9.57 16.16 -10.72
N PRO A 249 -10.50 16.62 -11.60
CA PRO A 249 -11.81 17.12 -11.17
C PRO A 249 -12.55 16.12 -10.27
N SER A 250 -13.25 16.60 -9.23
CA SER A 250 -13.96 15.74 -8.28
C SER A 250 -15.06 14.89 -8.94
N SER A 251 -15.71 15.43 -9.99
CA SER A 251 -16.67 14.68 -10.82
C SER A 251 -16.02 13.52 -11.57
N THR A 252 -14.80 13.72 -12.10
CA THR A 252 -14.01 12.65 -12.73
C THR A 252 -13.58 11.61 -11.69
N ALA A 253 -13.14 12.04 -10.51
CA ALA A 253 -12.77 11.11 -9.43
C ALA A 253 -13.96 10.23 -9.01
N ALA A 254 -15.14 10.83 -8.80
CA ALA A 254 -16.38 10.09 -8.53
C ALA A 254 -16.76 9.13 -9.66
N SER A 255 -16.69 9.58 -10.93
CA SER A 255 -16.99 8.74 -12.09
C SER A 255 -16.08 7.51 -12.17
N LEU A 256 -14.77 7.70 -11.97
CA LEU A 256 -13.79 6.61 -11.95
C LEU A 256 -14.00 5.66 -10.76
N ALA A 257 -14.39 6.19 -9.60
CA ALA A 257 -14.70 5.39 -8.42
C ALA A 257 -15.95 4.52 -8.64
N ARG A 258 -17.01 5.11 -9.21
CA ARG A 258 -18.22 4.38 -9.61
C ARG A 258 -17.90 3.27 -10.59
N ARG A 259 -17.08 3.56 -11.60
CA ARG A 259 -16.65 2.59 -12.60
C ARG A 259 -15.82 1.45 -11.99
N THR A 260 -14.99 1.76 -11.00
CA THR A 260 -14.21 0.77 -10.23
C THR A 260 -15.15 -0.26 -9.59
N VAL A 261 -16.20 0.20 -8.90
CA VAL A 261 -17.21 -0.68 -8.28
C VAL A 261 -18.03 -1.43 -9.33
N SER A 262 -18.58 -0.74 -10.33
CA SER A 262 -19.49 -1.35 -11.31
C SER A 262 -18.81 -2.41 -12.18
N GLU A 263 -17.52 -2.26 -12.47
CA GLU A 263 -16.76 -3.24 -13.25
C GLU A 263 -16.05 -4.32 -12.40
N GLY A 264 -16.22 -4.26 -11.07
CA GLY A 264 -15.71 -5.27 -10.14
C GLY A 264 -14.21 -5.21 -9.89
N TYR A 265 -13.59 -4.04 -9.99
CA TYR A 265 -12.19 -3.83 -9.65
C TYR A 265 -12.02 -3.56 -8.15
N GLY A 266 -10.95 -4.12 -7.59
CA GLY A 266 -10.74 -4.13 -6.14
C GLY A 266 -9.79 -3.08 -5.61
N VAL A 267 -9.26 -2.18 -6.45
CA VAL A 267 -8.32 -1.14 -6.01
C VAL A 267 -8.68 0.20 -6.65
N TYR A 268 -8.48 1.30 -5.93
CA TYR A 268 -8.63 2.67 -6.39
C TYR A 268 -7.41 3.52 -5.99
N LEU A 269 -6.59 3.88 -6.99
CA LEU A 269 -5.35 4.63 -6.81
C LEU A 269 -5.61 6.13 -6.70
N THR A 270 -5.06 6.74 -5.66
CA THR A 270 -4.97 8.20 -5.51
C THR A 270 -3.52 8.64 -5.30
N TYR A 271 -3.20 9.84 -5.78
CA TYR A 271 -1.86 10.43 -5.70
C TYR A 271 -1.86 11.85 -5.18
N ASN A 272 -0.73 12.20 -4.55
CA ASN A 272 -0.41 13.53 -4.03
C ASN A 272 -1.38 14.03 -2.96
N LEU A 273 -1.64 13.19 -1.95
CA LEU A 273 -2.39 13.63 -0.77
C LEU A 273 -1.58 14.68 0.02
N GLY A 274 -2.00 15.93 -0.13
CA GLY A 274 -1.37 17.09 0.50
C GLY A 274 -1.76 17.33 1.97
N ALA A 275 -1.28 18.45 2.53
CA ALA A 275 -1.57 18.86 3.91
C ALA A 275 -2.95 19.51 4.12
N SER A 276 -3.54 20.08 3.07
CA SER A 276 -4.85 20.75 3.16
C SER A 276 -5.97 19.76 3.45
N ASP A 277 -6.97 20.19 4.22
CA ASP A 277 -8.22 19.45 4.33
C ASP A 277 -8.94 19.48 2.98
N VAL A 278 -9.07 18.30 2.38
CA VAL A 278 -9.75 18.06 1.10
C VAL A 278 -10.87 17.03 1.26
N HIS A 279 -11.48 16.93 2.45
CA HIS A 279 -12.50 15.90 2.72
C HIS A 279 -13.68 15.99 1.74
N THR A 280 -14.12 17.18 1.32
CA THR A 280 -15.18 17.32 0.30
C THR A 280 -14.82 16.66 -1.02
N TYR A 281 -13.55 16.76 -1.43
CA TYR A 281 -13.04 16.08 -2.62
C TYR A 281 -13.02 14.56 -2.41
N ILE A 282 -12.51 14.12 -1.26
CA ILE A 282 -12.42 12.70 -0.90
C ILE A 282 -13.83 12.06 -0.78
N SER A 283 -14.80 12.81 -0.26
CA SER A 283 -16.23 12.46 -0.22
C SER A 283 -16.80 12.17 -1.61
N ALA A 284 -16.25 12.75 -2.68
CA ALA A 284 -16.70 12.48 -4.03
C ALA A 284 -16.45 11.03 -4.46
N PHE A 285 -15.28 10.45 -4.15
CA PHE A 285 -15.00 9.05 -4.48
C PHE A 285 -15.43 8.08 -3.37
N THR A 286 -15.39 8.45 -2.09
CA THR A 286 -15.79 7.54 -1.00
C THR A 286 -17.29 7.22 -1.01
N ARG A 287 -18.16 8.16 -1.43
CA ARG A 287 -19.58 7.87 -1.65
C ARG A 287 -19.79 6.77 -2.69
N GLU A 288 -18.99 6.77 -3.75
CA GLU A 288 -19.11 5.78 -4.83
C GLU A 288 -18.46 4.44 -4.44
N LEU A 289 -17.31 4.46 -3.76
CA LEU A 289 -16.61 3.24 -3.32
C LEU A 289 -17.29 2.53 -2.15
N TYR A 290 -17.82 3.30 -1.19
CA TYR A 290 -18.20 2.82 0.16
C TYR A 290 -19.59 3.27 0.61
N GLY A 291 -20.31 4.05 -0.19
CA GLY A 291 -21.67 4.52 0.15
C GLY A 291 -21.71 5.56 1.28
N THR A 292 -20.60 6.21 1.59
CA THR A 292 -20.53 7.19 2.69
C THR A 292 -19.48 8.27 2.43
N ASP A 293 -19.68 9.45 3.01
CA ASP A 293 -18.73 10.55 2.93
C ASP A 293 -17.46 10.29 3.75
N ALA A 294 -16.41 11.06 3.46
CA ALA A 294 -15.24 11.15 4.30
C ALA A 294 -15.38 12.25 5.36
N ARG A 295 -14.73 12.02 6.50
CA ARG A 295 -14.58 12.97 7.60
C ARG A 295 -13.10 13.21 7.86
N TYR A 296 -12.71 14.49 7.92
CA TYR A 296 -11.38 14.91 8.37
C TYR A 296 -11.27 14.86 9.90
N THR A 297 -10.14 14.40 10.42
CA THR A 297 -9.94 14.12 11.85
C THR A 297 -8.78 14.86 12.51
N GLY A 298 -7.97 15.60 11.74
CA GLY A 298 -6.86 16.42 12.26
C GLY A 298 -5.50 15.75 12.21
#